data_AF-A0AAD3Z9R3-F1
#
_entry.id   AF-A0AAD3Z9R3-F1
#
_cell.length_a   1.000
_cell.length_b   1.000
_cell.length_c   1.000
_cell.angle_alpha   90.00
_cell.angle_beta   90.00
_cell.angle_gamma   90.00
#
_symmetry.space_group_name_H-M   'P 1'
#
loop_
_entity.id
_entity.type
_entity.pdbx_description
1 polymer ?
#
loop_
_entity_poly.entity_id
_entity_poly.type
_entity_poly.pdbx_seq_one_letter_code
_entity_poly.pdbx_strand_id
1 'polypeptide(L)'
;MYRLAVSRARKTTLAWTLIAALILSGLAASGCFLSEPNPNGGRIGENPDAANPNDPNNPANPNLPGGPGGPGSSGDPGSSGNPGGSEGPGNSGDPGGTGSPDGSGHPGGSMDPGDSEDPENPDVPEYYIRCYQDGTLLPESSTPDFSRDIKKIAAGPSGIQLIDYPKGYMVNVPTGMKFDFSCSPDYTRIYGKNLEIRISRDTSPYAEVKWWISTLPNEYITDKTYREANDITVYEDGWTDIGGWRVRLFRLTRTPSEGSAWTQNSYAYAYIHTAGLTYFTLHFRSDSQDTLEAVVRSVIGSFQTFEPQGKSTYKLDFHPVLPKWSEETAALYERIRGLDHILWGFFTPNPFTPEGKAKRQEVEERLDFEFPVIMWYRYLGHEFPLDGMRDAYAEGKLVELTYQIGGDLYGRNPNFDVLDGKMLDDIRMFARGAKEFGHPFLFRLNNEMNSTWVSYSGHLSLCDPGIFIEIWRTVYRIFQEEGVDNAIWIWNPNDVSYPPCKWNSHVAYYPGRGCCQKDRRSPTHELRSR
;
A
#
# COMPACT_ATOMS: atom_id res chain seq x y z
N MET A 1 -9.50 -34.17 -51.43
CA MET A 1 -9.06 -33.50 -50.18
C MET A 1 -10.23 -33.39 -49.18
N TYR A 2 -10.77 -34.49 -48.64
CA TYR A 2 -11.98 -34.44 -47.79
C TYR A 2 -11.90 -35.25 -46.46
N ARG A 3 -10.70 -35.69 -46.06
CA ARG A 3 -10.45 -36.37 -44.76
C ARG A 3 -9.50 -35.62 -43.80
N LEU A 4 -8.95 -34.47 -44.21
CA LEU A 4 -8.01 -33.66 -43.40
C LEU A 4 -8.66 -32.46 -42.68
N ALA A 5 -9.89 -32.06 -43.04
CA ALA A 5 -10.59 -30.97 -42.38
C ALA A 5 -11.27 -31.40 -41.05
N VAL A 6 -11.74 -32.65 -40.96
CA VAL A 6 -12.56 -33.13 -39.84
C VAL A 6 -11.73 -33.42 -38.57
N SER A 7 -10.45 -33.79 -38.69
CA SER A 7 -9.59 -34.00 -37.51
C SER A 7 -9.14 -32.69 -36.85
N ARG A 8 -8.97 -31.61 -37.63
CA ARG A 8 -8.57 -30.29 -37.10
C ARG A 8 -9.71 -29.63 -36.32
N ALA A 9 -10.95 -29.73 -36.82
CA ALA A 9 -12.14 -29.26 -36.11
C ALA A 9 -12.37 -29.99 -34.77
N ARG A 10 -12.25 -31.34 -34.75
CA ARG A 10 -12.44 -32.13 -33.51
C ARG A 10 -11.42 -31.80 -32.42
N LYS A 11 -10.16 -31.47 -32.76
CA LYS A 11 -9.15 -31.06 -31.77
C LYS A 11 -9.41 -29.68 -31.18
N THR A 12 -9.91 -28.72 -31.97
CA THR A 12 -10.28 -27.39 -31.46
C THR A 12 -11.53 -27.43 -30.59
N THR A 13 -12.56 -28.20 -30.93
CA THR A 13 -13.75 -28.30 -30.06
C THR A 13 -13.42 -28.96 -28.72
N LEU A 14 -12.60 -30.03 -28.71
CA LEU A 14 -12.19 -30.69 -27.46
C LEU A 14 -11.42 -29.75 -26.53
N ALA A 15 -10.53 -28.90 -27.07
CA ALA A 15 -9.79 -27.92 -26.28
C ALA A 15 -10.71 -26.90 -25.59
N TRP A 16 -11.72 -26.38 -26.30
CA TRP A 16 -12.71 -25.47 -25.71
C TRP A 16 -13.60 -26.17 -24.67
N THR A 17 -13.96 -27.45 -24.87
CA THR A 17 -14.72 -28.21 -23.87
C THR A 17 -13.88 -28.52 -22.62
N LEU A 18 -12.58 -28.79 -22.76
CA LEU A 18 -11.66 -28.98 -21.62
C LEU A 18 -11.40 -27.67 -20.85
N ILE A 19 -11.27 -26.53 -21.53
CA ILE A 19 -11.13 -25.22 -20.86
C ILE A 19 -12.43 -24.86 -20.11
N ALA A 20 -13.60 -25.07 -20.71
CA ALA A 20 -14.87 -24.87 -20.04
C ALA A 20 -15.06 -25.83 -18.83
N ALA A 21 -14.64 -27.09 -18.96
CA ALA A 21 -14.68 -28.06 -17.87
C ALA A 21 -13.70 -27.71 -16.74
N LEU A 22 -12.51 -27.16 -17.04
CA LEU A 22 -11.56 -26.68 -16.04
C LEU A 22 -12.13 -25.48 -15.25
N ILE A 23 -12.74 -24.51 -15.94
CA ILE A 23 -13.40 -23.35 -15.31
C ILE A 23 -14.57 -23.80 -14.42
N LEU A 24 -15.39 -24.76 -14.86
CA LEU A 24 -16.47 -25.34 -14.05
C LEU A 24 -15.96 -26.23 -12.91
N SER A 25 -14.82 -26.90 -13.05
CA SER A 25 -14.22 -27.71 -11.98
C SER A 25 -13.56 -26.86 -10.89
N GLY A 26 -13.08 -25.66 -11.23
CA GLY A 26 -12.63 -24.66 -10.24
C GLY A 26 -13.77 -24.16 -9.35
N LEU A 27 -15.00 -24.09 -9.88
CA LEU A 27 -16.22 -23.80 -9.12
C LEU A 27 -16.70 -24.99 -8.26
N ALA A 28 -16.40 -26.23 -8.66
CA ALA A 28 -16.77 -27.44 -7.91
C ALA A 28 -15.80 -27.80 -6.78
N ALA A 29 -14.66 -27.10 -6.65
CA ALA A 29 -13.74 -27.24 -5.52
C ALA A 29 -14.21 -26.48 -4.26
N SER A 30 -15.28 -25.69 -4.36
CA SER A 30 -16.18 -25.39 -3.25
C SER A 30 -17.38 -26.33 -3.38
N GLY A 31 -17.67 -27.09 -2.31
CA GLY A 31 -18.49 -28.31 -2.43
C GLY A 31 -19.92 -28.10 -2.91
N CYS A 32 -20.23 -28.56 -4.13
CA CYS A 32 -21.59 -28.72 -4.63
C CYS A 32 -21.78 -30.13 -5.22
N PHE A 33 -22.61 -30.95 -4.58
CA PHE A 33 -23.15 -32.18 -5.17
C PHE A 33 -24.37 -31.85 -6.03
N LEU A 34 -24.36 -32.27 -7.29
CA LEU A 34 -25.51 -32.17 -8.19
C LEU A 34 -26.55 -33.25 -7.87
N SER A 35 -27.83 -32.86 -7.84
CA SER A 35 -28.98 -33.77 -7.87
C SER A 35 -29.78 -33.60 -9.17
N GLU A 36 -30.41 -34.68 -9.64
CA GLU A 36 -31.11 -34.73 -10.93
C GLU A 36 -32.46 -33.96 -10.93
N PRO A 37 -32.93 -33.48 -12.10
CA PRO A 37 -34.07 -32.58 -12.18
C PRO A 37 -35.44 -33.30 -12.19
N ASN A 38 -36.42 -32.69 -11.53
CA ASN A 38 -37.85 -33.03 -11.65
C ASN A 38 -38.56 -31.92 -12.45
N PRO A 39 -39.40 -32.21 -13.46
CA PRO A 39 -39.84 -31.19 -14.41
C PRO A 39 -41.17 -30.53 -14.00
N ASN A 40 -41.22 -29.19 -14.02
CA ASN A 40 -42.38 -28.41 -14.47
C ASN A 40 -41.96 -26.94 -14.68
N GLY A 41 -42.44 -26.33 -15.76
CA GLY A 41 -41.93 -25.04 -16.25
C GLY A 41 -42.62 -23.80 -15.68
N GLY A 42 -41.88 -22.69 -15.69
CA GLY A 42 -42.36 -21.32 -15.43
C GLY A 42 -41.38 -20.33 -16.08
N ARG A 43 -41.87 -19.26 -16.70
CA ARG A 43 -41.06 -18.39 -17.56
C ARG A 43 -40.01 -17.56 -16.81
N ILE A 44 -38.78 -17.61 -17.31
CA ILE A 44 -37.65 -16.74 -16.98
C ILE A 44 -37.82 -15.31 -17.50
N GLY A 45 -37.28 -14.36 -16.72
CA GLY A 45 -37.18 -12.94 -17.04
C GLY A 45 -36.37 -12.23 -15.96
N GLU A 46 -35.09 -12.60 -15.83
CA GLU A 46 -34.22 -12.17 -14.72
C GLU A 46 -33.08 -11.26 -15.16
N ASN A 47 -32.70 -10.41 -14.21
CA ASN A 47 -31.60 -9.45 -14.20
C ASN A 47 -30.65 -9.91 -13.07
N PRO A 48 -29.34 -10.05 -13.28
CA PRO A 48 -28.50 -10.80 -12.34
C PRO A 48 -28.22 -10.06 -11.03
N ASP A 49 -28.41 -10.81 -9.94
CA ASP A 49 -27.61 -10.83 -8.71
C ASP A 49 -27.43 -9.55 -7.89
N ALA A 50 -28.34 -9.38 -6.93
CA ALA A 50 -28.05 -8.77 -5.63
C ALA A 50 -28.25 -9.83 -4.53
N ALA A 51 -27.18 -10.21 -3.84
CA ALA A 51 -27.22 -11.26 -2.82
C ALA A 51 -28.04 -10.83 -1.58
N ASN A 52 -28.96 -11.69 -1.14
CA ASN A 52 -29.82 -11.45 0.03
C ASN A 52 -29.06 -11.76 1.33
N PRO A 53 -28.90 -10.82 2.27
CA PRO A 53 -28.09 -11.03 3.49
C PRO A 53 -28.70 -12.02 4.50
N ASN A 54 -29.93 -12.50 4.29
CA ASN A 54 -30.62 -13.44 5.20
C ASN A 54 -30.66 -14.91 4.71
N ASP A 55 -29.83 -15.31 3.75
CA ASP A 55 -29.69 -16.72 3.38
C ASP A 55 -28.95 -17.51 4.47
N PRO A 56 -29.54 -18.57 5.08
CA PRO A 56 -28.88 -19.40 6.08
C PRO A 56 -27.69 -20.22 5.53
N ASN A 57 -27.47 -20.25 4.20
CA ASN A 57 -26.30 -20.86 3.56
C ASN A 57 -25.24 -19.83 3.13
N ASN A 58 -25.38 -18.55 3.47
CA ASN A 58 -24.35 -17.55 3.24
C ASN A 58 -23.13 -17.82 4.16
N PRO A 59 -21.93 -18.12 3.61
CA PRO A 59 -20.74 -18.42 4.41
C PRO A 59 -20.19 -17.22 5.21
N ALA A 60 -20.75 -16.02 5.03
CA ALA A 60 -20.38 -14.79 5.76
C ALA A 60 -21.39 -14.39 6.87
N ASN A 61 -22.30 -15.27 7.29
CA ASN A 61 -23.24 -14.98 8.39
C ASN A 61 -22.53 -15.08 9.77
N PRO A 62 -22.45 -13.98 10.56
CA PRO A 62 -21.64 -13.94 11.79
C PRO A 62 -22.27 -14.61 13.03
N ASN A 63 -23.47 -15.22 12.92
CA ASN A 63 -24.26 -15.68 14.06
C ASN A 63 -24.35 -17.22 14.24
N LEU A 64 -23.21 -17.92 14.28
CA LEU A 64 -23.16 -19.35 14.71
C LEU A 64 -22.04 -19.61 15.74
N PRO A 65 -22.35 -20.16 16.93
CA PRO A 65 -21.36 -20.36 17.99
C PRO A 65 -20.68 -21.74 17.92
N GLY A 66 -19.35 -21.77 18.03
CA GLY A 66 -18.54 -22.99 18.19
C GLY A 66 -18.00 -23.13 19.62
N GLY A 67 -18.31 -24.24 20.30
CA GLY A 67 -17.81 -24.56 21.65
C GLY A 67 -16.39 -25.14 21.66
N PRO A 68 -15.73 -25.22 22.83
CA PRO A 68 -14.27 -25.37 22.92
C PRO A 68 -13.78 -26.83 22.95
N GLY A 69 -12.60 -27.05 22.38
CA GLY A 69 -11.76 -28.24 22.61
C GLY A 69 -10.33 -27.80 22.96
N GLY A 70 -9.92 -27.97 24.22
CA GLY A 70 -8.58 -27.63 24.69
C GLY A 70 -7.62 -28.83 24.70
N PRO A 71 -6.29 -28.60 24.61
CA PRO A 71 -5.27 -29.62 24.89
C PRO A 71 -4.87 -29.65 26.37
N GLY A 72 -4.28 -30.77 26.79
CA GLY A 72 -4.04 -31.12 28.20
C GLY A 72 -2.83 -30.46 28.87
N SER A 73 -2.77 -30.60 30.20
CA SER A 73 -1.74 -30.03 31.07
C SER A 73 -0.53 -30.95 31.26
N SER A 74 0.67 -30.35 31.16
CA SER A 74 1.94 -30.80 31.74
C SER A 74 2.94 -29.66 31.62
N GLY A 75 3.73 -29.26 32.62
CA GLY A 75 3.83 -29.68 34.02
C GLY A 75 5.05 -28.95 34.60
N ASP A 76 4.88 -28.27 35.73
CA ASP A 76 5.94 -27.49 36.39
C ASP A 76 7.16 -28.38 36.72
N PRO A 77 8.41 -27.84 36.65
CA PRO A 77 8.94 -27.35 37.92
C PRO A 77 9.95 -26.17 37.84
N GLY A 78 9.99 -25.41 38.94
CA GLY A 78 11.26 -25.17 39.63
C GLY A 78 11.76 -23.72 39.65
N SER A 79 11.32 -22.96 40.64
CA SER A 79 11.89 -21.66 40.97
C SER A 79 13.28 -21.77 41.61
N SER A 80 14.22 -20.94 41.16
CA SER A 80 15.44 -20.58 41.92
C SER A 80 15.78 -19.11 41.68
N GLY A 81 15.54 -18.27 42.69
CA GLY A 81 15.91 -16.84 42.63
C GLY A 81 17.39 -16.60 42.91
N ASN A 82 17.83 -15.35 42.73
CA ASN A 82 19.06 -14.85 43.34
C ASN A 82 18.92 -13.35 43.69
N PRO A 83 19.57 -12.87 44.77
CA PRO A 83 19.43 -11.49 45.28
C PRO A 83 20.38 -10.51 44.58
N GLY A 84 20.20 -9.21 44.84
CA GLY A 84 21.04 -8.14 44.28
C GLY A 84 22.04 -7.51 45.25
N GLY A 85 22.64 -6.40 44.83
CA GLY A 85 23.19 -5.34 45.71
C GLY A 85 24.66 -5.43 46.14
N SER A 86 25.54 -4.69 45.46
CA SER A 86 26.74 -3.99 45.99
C SER A 86 27.28 -3.08 44.86
N GLU A 87 27.23 -1.76 44.99
CA GLU A 87 28.27 -0.86 45.57
C GLU A 87 29.57 -0.75 44.73
N GLY A 88 29.93 0.50 44.39
CA GLY A 88 31.22 0.87 43.77
C GLY A 88 32.36 0.99 44.79
N PRO A 89 33.55 1.54 44.44
CA PRO A 89 33.66 2.94 44.01
C PRO A 89 34.81 3.24 42.99
N GLY A 90 35.06 4.52 42.67
CA GLY A 90 36.48 4.97 42.54
C GLY A 90 37.01 5.65 41.26
N ASN A 91 36.38 6.75 40.81
CA ASN A 91 36.99 8.06 40.46
C ASN A 91 38.29 8.24 39.60
N SER A 92 38.30 9.35 38.82
CA SER A 92 39.45 10.07 38.20
C SER A 92 40.23 9.40 37.04
N GLY A 93 40.73 10.14 36.03
CA GLY A 93 40.59 11.57 35.72
C GLY A 93 41.27 11.95 34.39
N ASP A 94 40.84 13.07 33.80
CA ASP A 94 41.45 13.73 32.63
C ASP A 94 42.72 14.51 33.08
N PRO A 95 43.77 14.69 32.24
CA PRO A 95 43.84 16.00 31.55
C PRO A 95 44.61 16.05 30.20
N GLY A 96 44.17 16.97 29.34
CA GLY A 96 45.03 18.05 28.81
C GLY A 96 45.88 17.78 27.56
N GLY A 97 45.70 18.62 26.53
CA GLY A 97 46.45 18.55 25.25
C GLY A 97 47.59 19.56 25.08
N THR A 98 48.15 19.59 23.86
CA THR A 98 49.08 20.52 23.17
C THR A 98 49.83 19.68 22.12
N GLY A 99 50.27 20.13 20.93
CA GLY A 99 50.11 21.38 20.16
C GLY A 99 50.85 21.23 18.79
N SER A 100 50.46 21.99 17.75
CA SER A 100 51.09 22.02 16.41
C SER A 100 52.41 22.85 16.38
N PRO A 101 53.10 23.22 15.25
CA PRO A 101 52.77 23.24 13.79
C PRO A 101 53.51 22.12 13.00
N ASP A 102 53.80 22.11 11.68
CA ASP A 102 53.66 23.01 10.49
C ASP A 102 53.64 22.10 9.21
N GLY A 103 53.60 22.52 7.92
CA GLY A 103 53.60 23.86 7.29
C GLY A 103 53.86 23.80 5.76
N SER A 104 53.55 24.89 5.02
CA SER A 104 53.76 25.11 3.55
C SER A 104 52.97 24.23 2.56
N GLY A 105 52.53 24.70 1.38
CA GLY A 105 52.53 26.06 0.83
C GLY A 105 51.82 26.14 -0.56
N HIS A 106 51.02 27.19 -0.78
CA HIS A 106 50.40 27.58 -2.07
C HIS A 106 51.36 28.50 -2.87
N PRO A 107 51.27 28.62 -4.22
CA PRO A 107 50.28 29.52 -4.87
C PRO A 107 49.77 29.04 -6.28
N GLY A 108 48.83 29.66 -6.98
CA GLY A 108 47.93 30.81 -6.69
C GLY A 108 47.42 31.52 -7.97
N GLY A 109 46.27 32.22 -7.88
CA GLY A 109 45.72 33.14 -8.90
C GLY A 109 44.59 32.58 -9.80
N SER A 110 43.52 33.32 -10.14
CA SER A 110 43.06 34.65 -9.69
C SER A 110 41.55 34.83 -9.94
N MET A 111 40.94 35.84 -9.29
CA MET A 111 39.49 36.10 -9.22
C MET A 111 38.94 36.91 -10.42
N ASP A 112 37.62 36.86 -10.67
CA ASP A 112 36.72 38.01 -10.40
C ASP A 112 35.23 37.57 -10.33
N PRO A 113 34.31 38.33 -9.67
CA PRO A 113 33.01 37.83 -9.22
C PRO A 113 31.79 38.50 -9.89
N GLY A 114 30.58 37.98 -9.62
CA GLY A 114 29.33 38.59 -10.09
C GLY A 114 28.08 37.76 -9.83
N ASP A 115 27.76 37.54 -8.55
CA ASP A 115 26.41 37.54 -7.96
C ASP A 115 26.46 36.82 -6.60
N SER A 116 26.46 37.62 -5.54
CA SER A 116 26.32 37.14 -4.17
C SER A 116 24.86 36.83 -3.87
N GLU A 117 24.49 35.55 -3.80
CA GLU A 117 23.28 35.15 -3.09
C GLU A 117 23.48 35.46 -1.59
N ASP A 118 22.88 36.57 -1.17
CA ASP A 118 22.88 37.07 0.21
C ASP A 118 22.05 36.10 1.09
N PRO A 119 22.54 35.68 2.28
CA PRO A 119 21.84 34.69 3.09
C PRO A 119 20.58 35.25 3.75
N GLU A 120 19.46 34.55 3.54
CA GLU A 120 18.21 34.57 4.32
C GLU A 120 17.84 35.89 5.02
N ASN A 121 17.19 36.81 4.29
CA ASN A 121 16.34 37.84 4.91
C ASN A 121 14.94 37.25 5.20
N PRO A 122 14.50 37.07 6.47
CA PRO A 122 13.26 36.34 6.77
C PRO A 122 11.96 37.14 6.56
N ASP A 123 12.03 38.46 6.34
CA ASP A 123 10.89 39.38 6.58
C ASP A 123 10.28 40.03 5.31
N VAL A 124 10.56 39.49 4.12
CA VAL A 124 9.83 39.88 2.88
C VAL A 124 8.88 38.77 2.45
N PRO A 125 7.56 39.01 2.39
CA PRO A 125 6.62 38.01 1.87
C PRO A 125 6.93 37.66 0.40
N GLU A 126 7.32 36.40 0.15
CA GLU A 126 7.61 35.90 -1.19
C GLU A 126 6.29 35.76 -1.99
N TYR A 127 5.89 36.84 -2.67
CA TYR A 127 4.83 36.79 -3.67
C TYR A 127 5.37 36.14 -4.95
N TYR A 128 4.89 34.95 -5.27
CA TYR A 128 5.24 34.27 -6.52
C TYR A 128 4.04 33.61 -7.18
N ILE A 129 4.11 33.47 -8.51
CA ILE A 129 3.20 32.64 -9.29
C ILE A 129 4.04 31.59 -10.01
N ARG A 130 3.78 30.30 -9.75
CA ARG A 130 4.45 29.17 -10.39
C ARG A 130 3.43 28.36 -11.18
N CYS A 131 3.72 28.12 -12.47
CA CYS A 131 2.90 27.26 -13.32
C CYS A 131 3.60 25.92 -13.50
N TYR A 132 2.84 24.84 -13.44
CA TYR A 132 3.33 23.48 -13.64
C TYR A 132 2.60 22.86 -14.82
N GLN A 133 3.34 22.19 -15.70
CA GLN A 133 2.82 21.39 -16.80
C GLN A 133 3.38 19.98 -16.67
N ASP A 134 2.51 18.98 -16.73
CA ASP A 134 2.88 17.56 -16.62
C ASP A 134 3.72 17.26 -15.36
N GLY A 135 3.34 17.88 -14.23
CA GLY A 135 4.04 17.77 -12.96
C GLY A 135 5.45 18.39 -12.92
N THR A 136 5.79 19.26 -13.87
CA THR A 136 7.09 19.95 -13.96
C THR A 136 6.88 21.46 -13.94
N LEU A 137 7.71 22.19 -13.19
CA LEU A 137 7.68 23.66 -13.18
C LEU A 137 7.99 24.19 -14.58
N LEU A 138 7.08 25.00 -15.14
CA LEU A 138 7.31 25.73 -16.39
C LEU A 138 8.23 26.93 -16.12
N PRO A 139 9.24 27.18 -16.98
CA PRO A 139 9.98 28.44 -16.98
C PRO A 139 9.02 29.63 -17.21
N GLU A 140 9.29 30.78 -16.58
CA GLU A 140 8.41 31.96 -16.64
C GLU A 140 8.17 32.50 -18.06
N SER A 141 9.12 32.28 -18.96
CA SER A 141 9.01 32.64 -20.39
C SER A 141 8.11 31.71 -21.22
N SER A 142 7.63 30.60 -20.65
CA SER A 142 6.85 29.58 -21.37
C SER A 142 5.35 29.86 -21.29
N THR A 143 4.66 29.75 -22.44
CA THR A 143 3.19 29.78 -22.47
C THR A 143 2.63 28.42 -22.05
N PRO A 144 1.75 28.33 -21.03
CA PRO A 144 1.15 27.06 -20.61
C PRO A 144 0.19 26.49 -21.66
N ASP A 145 0.32 25.20 -21.98
CA ASP A 145 -0.62 24.48 -22.84
C ASP A 145 -1.76 23.90 -22.00
N PHE A 146 -2.89 24.60 -21.96
CA PHE A 146 -4.09 24.18 -21.22
C PHE A 146 -4.81 22.96 -21.81
N SER A 147 -4.35 22.37 -22.91
CA SER A 147 -4.80 21.02 -23.30
C SER A 147 -4.14 19.90 -22.47
N ARG A 148 -3.04 20.21 -21.76
CA ARG A 148 -2.22 19.29 -20.96
C ARG A 148 -2.49 19.40 -19.47
N ASP A 149 -1.62 18.81 -18.65
CA ASP A 149 -1.78 18.78 -17.20
C ASP A 149 -1.30 20.07 -16.53
N ILE A 150 -2.14 21.12 -16.51
CA ILE A 150 -1.78 22.41 -15.90
C ILE A 150 -2.19 22.49 -14.42
N LYS A 151 -1.24 22.92 -13.58
CA LYS A 151 -1.50 23.46 -12.24
C LYS A 151 -0.89 24.84 -12.11
N LYS A 152 -1.52 25.73 -11.34
CA LYS A 152 -0.93 27.01 -10.93
C LYS A 152 -0.92 27.13 -9.41
N ILE A 153 0.13 27.76 -8.92
CA ILE A 153 0.34 28.08 -7.51
C ILE A 153 0.58 29.58 -7.43
N ALA A 154 -0.20 30.30 -6.63
CA ALA A 154 0.02 31.71 -6.32
C ALA A 154 0.19 31.87 -4.80
N ALA A 155 1.38 32.26 -4.37
CA ALA A 155 1.73 32.43 -2.96
C ALA A 155 1.68 33.89 -2.53
N GLY A 156 1.35 34.12 -1.26
CA GLY A 156 1.43 35.40 -0.58
C GLY A 156 1.48 35.23 0.94
N PRO A 157 1.51 36.32 1.72
CA PRO A 157 1.71 36.28 3.17
C PRO A 157 0.64 35.51 3.95
N SER A 158 -0.60 35.44 3.44
CA SER A 158 -1.74 34.82 4.11
C SER A 158 -2.00 33.36 3.70
N GLY A 159 -1.23 32.82 2.74
CA GLY A 159 -1.42 31.47 2.24
C GLY A 159 -1.02 31.30 0.78
N ILE A 160 -1.31 30.12 0.24
CA ILE A 160 -1.00 29.73 -1.13
C ILE A 160 -2.29 29.27 -1.81
N GLN A 161 -2.65 29.88 -2.92
CA GLN A 161 -3.73 29.40 -3.79
C GLN A 161 -3.20 28.36 -4.77
N LEU A 162 -3.82 27.19 -4.78
CA LEU A 162 -3.66 26.16 -5.81
C LEU A 162 -4.83 26.21 -6.78
N ILE A 163 -4.55 26.10 -8.07
CA ILE A 163 -5.54 25.88 -9.15
C ILE A 163 -5.13 24.62 -9.90
N ASP A 164 -6.00 23.60 -9.95
CA ASP A 164 -5.84 22.38 -10.74
C ASP A 164 -6.82 22.41 -11.91
N TYR A 165 -6.31 22.70 -13.12
CA TYR A 165 -7.15 22.88 -14.31
C TYR A 165 -7.80 21.57 -14.77
N PRO A 166 -7.09 20.43 -14.93
CA PRO A 166 -7.69 19.16 -15.30
C PRO A 166 -8.72 18.62 -14.29
N LYS A 167 -8.57 18.91 -13.00
CA LYS A 167 -9.59 18.55 -12.00
C LYS A 167 -10.67 19.63 -11.82
N GLY A 168 -10.52 20.82 -12.38
CA GLY A 168 -11.52 21.89 -12.32
C GLY A 168 -11.78 22.40 -10.89
N TYR A 169 -10.73 22.61 -10.09
CA TYR A 169 -10.88 23.19 -8.74
C TYR A 169 -9.76 24.18 -8.39
N MET A 170 -10.06 25.05 -7.44
CA MET A 170 -9.08 25.86 -6.73
C MET A 170 -9.32 25.84 -5.22
N VAL A 171 -8.26 26.07 -4.45
CA VAL A 171 -8.29 26.07 -2.98
C VAL A 171 -7.12 26.89 -2.43
N ASN A 172 -7.31 27.52 -1.28
CA ASN A 172 -6.23 28.17 -0.53
C ASN A 172 -5.74 27.23 0.58
N VAL A 173 -4.42 27.14 0.75
CA VAL A 173 -3.75 26.35 1.81
C VAL A 173 -2.78 27.25 2.60
N PRO A 174 -2.29 26.83 3.78
CA PRO A 174 -1.31 27.60 4.55
C PRO A 174 -0.01 27.90 3.79
N THR A 175 0.75 28.87 4.28
CA THR A 175 2.12 29.14 3.82
C THR A 175 3.07 27.98 4.17
N GLY A 176 4.25 27.93 3.54
CA GLY A 176 5.26 26.89 3.78
C GLY A 176 4.92 25.49 3.23
N MET A 177 3.75 25.33 2.58
CA MET A 177 3.34 24.06 1.96
C MET A 177 4.07 23.84 0.62
N LYS A 178 4.50 22.61 0.39
CA LYS A 178 5.06 22.09 -0.87
C LYS A 178 4.01 21.28 -1.61
N PHE A 179 4.22 21.10 -2.92
CA PHE A 179 3.24 20.50 -3.82
C PHE A 179 3.88 19.37 -4.62
N ASP A 180 3.18 18.26 -4.69
CA ASP A 180 3.55 17.06 -5.44
C ASP A 180 2.40 16.68 -6.39
N PHE A 181 2.71 16.75 -7.68
CA PHE A 181 1.81 16.50 -8.78
C PHE A 181 2.11 15.17 -9.50
N SER A 182 2.99 14.32 -8.95
CA SER A 182 3.39 13.05 -9.57
C SER A 182 2.21 12.11 -9.82
N CYS A 183 1.28 12.04 -8.86
CA CYS A 183 0.02 11.27 -8.93
C CYS A 183 -1.18 12.07 -9.48
N SER A 184 -0.96 13.12 -10.28
CA SER A 184 -2.00 14.06 -10.73
C SER A 184 -3.33 13.43 -11.24
N PRO A 185 -3.37 12.30 -11.96
CA PRO A 185 -4.63 11.66 -12.40
C PRO A 185 -5.50 11.09 -11.27
N ASP A 186 -4.92 10.88 -10.09
CA ASP A 186 -5.61 10.41 -8.89
C ASP A 186 -5.81 11.55 -7.90
N TYR A 187 -4.72 12.14 -7.39
CA TYR A 187 -4.77 13.21 -6.39
C TYR A 187 -3.66 14.23 -6.57
N THR A 188 -3.86 15.40 -5.99
CA THR A 188 -2.80 16.39 -5.75
C THR A 188 -2.38 16.28 -4.29
N ARG A 189 -1.08 16.11 -4.03
CA ARG A 189 -0.54 16.05 -2.66
C ARG A 189 0.10 17.39 -2.29
N ILE A 190 -0.29 17.92 -1.14
CA ILE A 190 0.14 19.22 -0.61
C ILE A 190 0.69 18.93 0.79
N TYR A 191 1.94 19.26 1.08
CA TYR A 191 2.60 18.81 2.32
C TYR A 191 3.57 19.85 2.87
N GLY A 192 3.53 20.06 4.18
CA GLY A 192 4.48 20.86 4.94
C GLY A 192 5.24 19.99 5.96
N LYS A 193 5.80 20.63 6.99
CA LYS A 193 6.46 19.92 8.11
C LYS A 193 5.47 19.10 8.94
N ASN A 194 4.32 19.71 9.27
CA ASN A 194 3.38 19.18 10.26
C ASN A 194 2.09 18.65 9.62
N LEU A 195 1.70 19.17 8.45
CA LEU A 195 0.42 18.94 7.77
C LEU A 195 0.62 18.33 6.37
N GLU A 196 -0.21 17.36 6.00
CA GLU A 196 -0.41 16.88 4.64
C GLU A 196 -1.90 16.99 4.26
N ILE A 197 -2.18 17.34 3.00
CA ILE A 197 -3.50 17.37 2.38
C ILE A 197 -3.40 16.63 1.04
N ARG A 198 -4.27 15.65 0.80
CA ARG A 198 -4.49 15.04 -0.52
C ARG A 198 -5.86 15.44 -1.03
N ILE A 199 -5.91 15.95 -2.27
CA ILE A 199 -7.15 16.40 -2.91
C ILE A 199 -7.38 15.60 -4.19
N SER A 200 -8.50 14.87 -4.23
CA SER A 200 -8.93 14.08 -5.38
C SER A 200 -10.25 14.58 -5.95
N ARG A 201 -10.46 14.38 -7.26
CA ARG A 201 -11.77 14.46 -7.91
C ARG A 201 -12.21 13.04 -8.23
N ASP A 202 -13.23 12.58 -7.52
CA ASP A 202 -13.77 11.23 -7.60
C ASP A 202 -15.10 11.20 -8.37
N THR A 203 -15.49 10.00 -8.81
CA THR A 203 -16.81 9.71 -9.37
C THR A 203 -17.42 8.58 -8.56
N SER A 204 -18.62 8.78 -8.02
CA SER A 204 -19.28 7.74 -7.23
C SER A 204 -19.70 6.58 -8.14
N PRO A 205 -19.44 5.32 -7.73
CA PRO A 205 -19.97 4.15 -8.43
C PRO A 205 -21.49 3.97 -8.24
N TYR A 206 -22.13 4.77 -7.38
CA TYR A 206 -23.57 4.71 -7.07
C TYR A 206 -24.28 6.04 -7.35
N ALA A 207 -25.54 5.97 -7.76
CA ALA A 207 -26.37 7.16 -7.97
C ALA A 207 -26.58 7.98 -6.69
N GLU A 208 -26.67 7.32 -5.53
CA GLU A 208 -26.80 7.98 -4.23
C GLU A 208 -25.45 8.39 -3.65
N VAL A 209 -24.84 9.45 -4.22
CA VAL A 209 -23.51 9.94 -3.79
C VAL A 209 -23.43 10.24 -2.29
N LYS A 210 -24.52 10.72 -1.67
CA LYS A 210 -24.57 11.00 -0.23
C LYS A 210 -24.50 9.74 0.63
N TRP A 211 -25.14 8.65 0.19
CA TRP A 211 -25.02 7.34 0.84
C TRP A 211 -23.61 6.79 0.65
N TRP A 212 -23.07 6.86 -0.58
CA TRP A 212 -21.72 6.42 -0.90
C TRP A 212 -20.67 7.06 0.01
N ILE A 213 -20.59 8.40 0.06
CA ILE A 213 -19.57 9.10 0.90
C ILE A 213 -19.82 9.01 2.41
N SER A 214 -20.95 8.43 2.84
CA SER A 214 -21.29 8.17 4.25
C SER A 214 -21.13 6.71 4.65
N THR A 215 -20.68 5.83 3.75
CA THR A 215 -20.58 4.37 3.97
C THR A 215 -19.19 3.84 3.59
N LEU A 216 -19.09 3.06 2.51
CA LEU A 216 -17.92 2.21 2.20
C LEU A 216 -16.57 2.93 2.24
N PRO A 217 -16.39 4.19 1.76
CA PRO A 217 -15.09 4.88 1.82
C PRO A 217 -14.50 5.03 3.22
N ASN A 218 -15.32 4.93 4.28
CA ASN A 218 -14.91 5.16 5.68
C ASN A 218 -15.40 4.07 6.64
N GLU A 219 -15.94 2.95 6.15
CA GLU A 219 -16.66 1.92 6.96
C GLU A 219 -15.98 1.61 8.30
N TYR A 220 -14.73 1.12 8.27
CA TYR A 220 -13.98 0.75 9.47
C TYR A 220 -13.72 1.92 10.44
N ILE A 221 -13.36 3.12 9.94
CA ILE A 221 -13.13 4.27 10.83
C ILE A 221 -14.42 4.83 11.44
N THR A 222 -15.59 4.48 10.88
CA THR A 222 -16.90 4.80 11.47
C THR A 222 -17.42 3.71 12.40
N ASP A 223 -16.97 2.46 12.25
CA ASP A 223 -17.35 1.39 13.15
C ASP A 223 -16.86 1.67 14.58
N LYS A 224 -17.69 1.30 15.58
CA LYS A 224 -17.37 1.55 16.98
C LYS A 224 -16.32 0.55 17.50
N THR A 225 -16.49 -0.74 17.19
CA THR A 225 -15.62 -1.81 17.69
C THR A 225 -14.20 -1.66 17.15
N TYR A 226 -14.05 -1.37 15.86
CA TYR A 226 -12.76 -1.08 15.24
C TYR A 226 -12.07 0.13 15.89
N ARG A 227 -12.80 1.22 16.17
CA ARG A 227 -12.21 2.40 16.84
C ARG A 227 -11.72 2.10 18.25
N GLU A 228 -12.52 1.39 19.05
CA GLU A 228 -12.16 0.98 20.41
C GLU A 228 -10.94 0.04 20.41
N ALA A 229 -10.82 -0.87 19.44
CA ALA A 229 -9.67 -1.77 19.32
C ALA A 229 -8.37 -1.09 18.84
N ASN A 230 -8.46 0.11 18.25
CA ASN A 230 -7.33 0.78 17.59
C ASN A 230 -6.98 2.16 18.18
N ASP A 231 -7.46 2.45 19.39
CA ASP A 231 -7.22 3.70 20.13
C ASP A 231 -7.63 4.97 19.36
N ILE A 232 -8.71 4.88 18.56
CA ILE A 232 -9.19 5.98 17.70
C ILE A 232 -10.24 6.83 18.42
N THR A 233 -9.94 8.10 18.62
CA THR A 233 -10.88 9.11 19.16
C THR A 233 -11.47 9.93 18.01
N VAL A 234 -12.80 10.08 17.98
CA VAL A 234 -13.52 10.88 16.96
C VAL A 234 -14.03 12.18 17.59
N TYR A 235 -13.73 13.31 16.96
CA TYR A 235 -14.13 14.66 17.40
C TYR A 235 -15.27 15.24 16.57
N GLU A 236 -15.39 14.83 15.30
CA GLU A 236 -16.45 15.28 14.41
C GLU A 236 -16.81 14.13 13.47
N ASP A 237 -18.10 13.85 13.35
CA ASP A 237 -18.64 12.84 12.45
C ASP A 237 -20.03 13.29 12.01
N GLY A 238 -20.13 14.04 10.91
CA GLY A 238 -21.42 14.49 10.43
C GLY A 238 -21.38 15.35 9.17
N TRP A 239 -22.48 16.07 8.96
CA TRP A 239 -22.68 16.96 7.82
C TRP A 239 -22.73 18.42 8.28
N THR A 240 -21.92 19.27 7.66
CA THR A 240 -21.74 20.69 8.01
C THR A 240 -21.72 21.55 6.75
N ASP A 241 -22.04 22.84 6.87
CA ASP A 241 -22.01 23.80 5.75
C ASP A 241 -20.77 24.69 5.87
N ILE A 242 -19.90 24.64 4.86
CA ILE A 242 -18.62 25.36 4.84
C ILE A 242 -18.37 25.87 3.42
N GLY A 243 -18.06 27.17 3.25
CA GLY A 243 -17.71 27.74 1.93
C GLY A 243 -18.84 27.71 0.90
N GLY A 244 -20.10 27.58 1.33
CA GLY A 244 -21.25 27.37 0.44
C GLY A 244 -21.50 25.90 0.06
N TRP A 245 -20.67 24.97 0.51
CA TRP A 245 -20.82 23.53 0.28
C TRP A 245 -21.44 22.81 1.48
N ARG A 246 -22.30 21.83 1.21
CA ARG A 246 -22.72 20.83 2.20
C ARG A 246 -21.71 19.70 2.24
N VAL A 247 -20.89 19.67 3.28
CA VAL A 247 -19.71 18.79 3.39
C VAL A 247 -19.99 17.66 4.38
N ARG A 248 -19.65 16.43 4.00
CA ARG A 248 -19.55 15.31 4.95
C ARG A 248 -18.13 15.36 5.54
N LEU A 249 -18.03 15.66 6.83
CA LEU A 249 -16.77 15.87 7.52
C LEU A 249 -16.59 14.83 8.64
N PHE A 250 -15.38 14.30 8.71
CA PHE A 250 -14.87 13.46 9.78
C PHE A 250 -13.62 14.12 10.36
N ARG A 251 -13.43 14.10 11.68
CA ARG A 251 -12.17 14.45 12.36
C ARG A 251 -11.88 13.44 13.46
N LEU A 252 -10.68 12.88 13.46
CA LEU A 252 -10.25 11.87 14.43
C LEU A 252 -8.77 11.96 14.77
N THR A 253 -8.38 11.35 15.87
CA THR A 253 -7.00 11.00 16.19
C THR A 253 -6.89 9.50 16.42
N ARG A 254 -5.71 8.94 16.15
CA ARG A 254 -5.27 7.68 16.75
C ARG A 254 -4.34 8.02 17.92
N THR A 255 -4.43 7.30 19.03
CA THR A 255 -3.41 7.39 20.08
C THR A 255 -2.25 6.46 19.73
N PRO A 256 -1.03 6.96 19.48
CA PRO A 256 0.13 6.11 19.28
C PRO A 256 0.58 5.48 20.60
N SER A 257 1.26 4.35 20.50
CA SER A 257 1.99 3.76 21.61
C SER A 257 3.13 4.68 22.08
N GLU A 258 3.49 4.59 23.37
CA GLU A 258 4.64 5.32 23.92
C GLU A 258 5.92 4.99 23.14
N GLY A 259 6.72 6.02 22.83
CA GLY A 259 7.96 5.89 22.05
C GLY A 259 7.79 5.80 20.53
N SER A 260 6.56 5.81 20.00
CA SER A 260 6.30 5.79 18.55
C SER A 260 7.01 6.94 17.82
N ALA A 261 7.74 6.60 16.76
CA ALA A 261 8.36 7.58 15.86
C ALA A 261 7.35 8.21 14.88
N TRP A 262 6.15 7.61 14.74
CA TRP A 262 5.10 8.13 13.86
C TRP A 262 4.30 9.23 14.57
N THR A 263 4.57 10.49 14.20
CA THR A 263 3.94 11.65 14.85
C THR A 263 2.57 12.01 14.27
N GLN A 264 2.35 11.76 12.98
CA GLN A 264 1.17 12.24 12.26
C GLN A 264 -0.09 11.36 12.49
N ASN A 265 -0.69 11.49 13.68
CA ASN A 265 -1.85 10.69 14.10
C ASN A 265 -3.19 11.44 14.14
N SER A 266 -3.24 12.73 13.76
CA SER A 266 -4.47 13.50 13.62
C SER A 266 -4.94 13.47 12.17
N TYR A 267 -6.23 13.23 11.93
CA TYR A 267 -6.80 13.11 10.58
C TYR A 267 -8.12 13.87 10.43
N ALA A 268 -8.38 14.36 9.21
CA ALA A 268 -9.71 14.80 8.81
C ALA A 268 -10.03 14.34 7.39
N TYR A 269 -11.27 13.93 7.14
CA TYR A 269 -11.75 13.54 5.81
C TYR A 269 -12.96 14.40 5.45
N ALA A 270 -12.85 15.21 4.41
CA ALA A 270 -13.93 16.05 3.93
C ALA A 270 -14.35 15.61 2.53
N TYR A 271 -15.64 15.32 2.38
CA TYR A 271 -16.25 14.90 1.12
C TYR A 271 -17.23 15.97 0.64
N ILE A 272 -16.98 16.51 -0.55
CA ILE A 272 -17.77 17.60 -1.16
C ILE A 272 -18.46 17.05 -2.40
N HIS A 273 -19.77 16.79 -2.31
CA HIS A 273 -20.59 16.42 -3.48
C HIS A 273 -20.89 17.68 -4.30
N THR A 274 -20.51 17.69 -5.58
CA THR A 274 -20.55 18.91 -6.41
C THR A 274 -21.63 18.86 -7.49
N ALA A 275 -21.58 17.88 -8.39
CA ALA A 275 -22.58 17.73 -9.47
C ALA A 275 -22.66 16.28 -9.98
N GLY A 276 -23.87 15.79 -10.22
CA GLY A 276 -24.11 14.42 -10.71
C GLY A 276 -23.46 13.38 -9.78
N LEU A 277 -22.60 12.53 -10.34
CA LEU A 277 -21.81 11.55 -9.59
C LEU A 277 -20.46 12.10 -9.08
N THR A 278 -20.09 13.34 -9.42
CA THR A 278 -18.78 13.93 -9.08
C THR A 278 -18.76 14.41 -7.64
N TYR A 279 -17.74 13.98 -6.89
CA TYR A 279 -17.42 14.53 -5.57
C TYR A 279 -15.92 14.75 -5.44
N PHE A 280 -15.52 15.59 -4.49
CA PHE A 280 -14.13 15.78 -4.14
C PHE A 280 -13.84 15.18 -2.77
N THR A 281 -12.65 14.63 -2.62
CA THR A 281 -12.10 14.16 -1.35
C THR A 281 -10.94 15.07 -0.96
N LEU A 282 -10.99 15.62 0.26
CA LEU A 282 -9.88 16.32 0.88
C LEU A 282 -9.50 15.54 2.15
N HIS A 283 -8.42 14.77 2.07
CA HIS A 283 -7.88 13.99 3.19
C HIS A 283 -6.74 14.79 3.82
N PHE A 284 -6.87 15.11 5.10
CA PHE A 284 -5.89 15.84 5.89
C PHE A 284 -5.23 14.89 6.89
N ARG A 285 -3.92 15.03 7.08
CA ARG A 285 -3.15 14.33 8.11
C ARG A 285 -2.20 15.31 8.80
N SER A 286 -2.17 15.34 10.12
CA SER A 286 -1.31 16.23 10.90
C SER A 286 -0.70 15.52 12.12
N ASP A 287 0.35 16.13 12.66
CA ASP A 287 0.96 15.81 13.96
C ASP A 287 0.10 16.16 15.19
N SER A 288 -0.93 16.99 15.01
CA SER A 288 -1.67 17.61 16.11
C SER A 288 -3.10 17.98 15.69
N GLN A 289 -4.04 17.86 16.63
CA GLN A 289 -5.45 18.18 16.40
C GLN A 289 -5.67 19.69 16.24
N ASP A 290 -4.93 20.51 16.99
CA ASP A 290 -5.00 21.98 16.92
C ASP A 290 -4.64 22.51 15.52
N THR A 291 -3.60 21.93 14.89
CA THR A 291 -3.21 22.26 13.51
C THR A 291 -4.32 21.92 12.52
N LEU A 292 -4.99 20.77 12.68
CA LEU A 292 -6.16 20.45 11.84
C LEU A 292 -7.33 21.40 12.09
N GLU A 293 -7.66 21.68 13.34
CA GLU A 293 -8.81 22.53 13.68
C GLU A 293 -8.67 23.95 13.12
N ALA A 294 -7.46 24.52 13.17
CA ALA A 294 -7.15 25.82 12.59
C ALA A 294 -7.25 25.85 11.05
N VAL A 295 -6.93 24.74 10.37
CA VAL A 295 -6.74 24.72 8.90
C VAL A 295 -7.93 24.13 8.13
N VAL A 296 -8.52 23.02 8.60
CA VAL A 296 -9.50 22.22 7.83
C VAL A 296 -10.69 23.06 7.35
N ARG A 297 -11.32 23.85 8.24
CA ARG A 297 -12.47 24.69 7.86
C ARG A 297 -12.08 25.84 6.93
N SER A 298 -10.87 26.38 7.04
CA SER A 298 -10.36 27.45 6.19
C SER A 298 -10.11 26.95 4.76
N VAL A 299 -9.41 25.81 4.62
CA VAL A 299 -9.15 25.16 3.33
C VAL A 299 -10.47 24.82 2.62
N ILE A 300 -11.39 24.11 3.30
CA ILE A 300 -12.71 23.78 2.75
C ILE A 300 -13.51 25.05 2.42
N GLY A 301 -13.45 26.09 3.26
CA GLY A 301 -14.14 27.36 3.06
C GLY A 301 -13.68 28.14 1.82
N SER A 302 -12.44 27.89 1.37
CA SER A 302 -11.88 28.47 0.15
C SER A 302 -12.07 27.63 -1.11
N PHE A 303 -12.59 26.40 -0.98
CA PHE A 303 -12.71 25.46 -2.10
C PHE A 303 -13.76 25.92 -3.12
N GLN A 304 -13.35 26.03 -4.39
CA GLN A 304 -14.21 26.40 -5.51
C GLN A 304 -14.00 25.45 -6.68
N THR A 305 -15.03 25.27 -7.50
CA THR A 305 -14.99 24.43 -8.70
C THR A 305 -15.28 25.24 -9.97
N PHE A 306 -14.74 24.77 -11.09
CA PHE A 306 -14.98 25.29 -12.42
C PHE A 306 -14.91 24.15 -13.45
N GLU A 307 -15.25 24.43 -14.70
CA GLU A 307 -15.21 23.42 -15.76
C GLU A 307 -13.77 22.91 -16.00
N PRO A 308 -13.53 21.58 -15.96
CA PRO A 308 -12.22 21.00 -16.23
C PRO A 308 -11.59 21.46 -17.55
N GLN A 309 -10.29 21.70 -17.52
CA GLN A 309 -9.51 22.08 -18.69
C GLN A 309 -8.21 21.27 -18.75
N GLY A 310 -7.98 20.59 -19.88
CA GLY A 310 -6.82 19.74 -20.10
C GLY A 310 -6.97 18.32 -19.56
N LYS A 311 -5.86 17.60 -19.44
CA LYS A 311 -5.83 16.19 -19.03
C LYS A 311 -4.68 15.93 -18.07
N SER A 312 -4.99 15.34 -16.91
CA SER A 312 -3.98 14.92 -15.94
C SER A 312 -3.06 13.82 -16.50
N THR A 313 -1.78 13.85 -16.12
CA THR A 313 -0.79 12.81 -16.45
C THR A 313 0.00 12.38 -15.23
N TYR A 314 0.38 11.10 -15.17
CA TYR A 314 1.34 10.65 -14.16
C TYR A 314 2.72 11.19 -14.50
N LYS A 315 3.44 11.63 -13.47
CA LYS A 315 4.90 11.83 -13.47
C LYS A 315 5.49 10.90 -12.42
N LEU A 316 5.27 9.61 -12.64
CA LEU A 316 5.77 8.51 -11.83
C LEU A 316 6.81 7.75 -12.62
N ASP A 317 7.79 7.20 -11.93
CA ASP A 317 8.82 6.36 -12.53
C ASP A 317 9.07 5.15 -11.63
N PHE A 318 8.86 3.96 -12.18
CA PHE A 318 8.82 2.68 -11.45
C PHE A 318 10.06 1.81 -11.67
N HIS A 319 11.00 2.23 -12.53
CA HIS A 319 12.31 1.58 -12.66
C HIS A 319 12.98 1.40 -11.27
N PRO A 320 13.32 0.16 -10.88
CA PRO A 320 13.82 -0.11 -9.53
C PRO A 320 15.28 0.32 -9.39
N VAL A 321 15.65 0.79 -8.20
CA VAL A 321 17.06 0.89 -7.79
C VAL A 321 17.40 -0.45 -7.13
N LEU A 322 18.31 -1.19 -7.76
CA LEU A 322 18.67 -2.53 -7.30
C LEU A 322 19.57 -2.44 -6.06
N PRO A 323 19.30 -3.23 -5.00
CA PRO A 323 20.14 -3.28 -3.82
C PRO A 323 21.40 -4.12 -4.09
N LYS A 324 22.34 -4.13 -3.14
CA LYS A 324 23.49 -5.02 -3.18
C LYS A 324 23.07 -6.43 -2.77
N TRP A 325 22.63 -7.21 -3.75
CA TRP A 325 22.32 -8.63 -3.61
C TRP A 325 23.57 -9.52 -3.55
N SER A 326 23.39 -10.78 -3.13
CA SER A 326 24.34 -11.86 -3.40
C SER A 326 24.44 -12.12 -4.92
N GLU A 327 25.57 -12.68 -5.37
CA GLU A 327 25.78 -13.02 -6.79
C GLU A 327 24.68 -13.94 -7.33
N GLU A 328 24.24 -14.91 -6.52
CA GLU A 328 23.18 -15.86 -6.86
C GLU A 328 21.82 -15.16 -7.06
N THR A 329 21.51 -14.17 -6.22
CA THR A 329 20.25 -13.43 -6.26
C THR A 329 20.22 -12.42 -7.41
N ALA A 330 21.35 -11.77 -7.69
CA ALA A 330 21.52 -10.99 -8.90
C ALA A 330 21.35 -11.85 -10.16
N ALA A 331 21.95 -13.05 -10.20
CA ALA A 331 21.79 -13.99 -11.30
C ALA A 331 20.34 -14.50 -11.45
N LEU A 332 19.61 -14.74 -10.36
CA LEU A 332 18.17 -15.05 -10.42
C LEU A 332 17.38 -13.88 -11.01
N TYR A 333 17.63 -12.65 -10.56
CA TYR A 333 16.93 -11.47 -11.06
C TYR A 333 17.14 -11.29 -12.57
N GLU A 334 18.39 -11.36 -13.03
CA GLU A 334 18.72 -11.27 -14.46
C GLU A 334 18.08 -12.40 -15.27
N ARG A 335 18.12 -13.64 -14.75
CA ARG A 335 17.42 -14.78 -15.38
C ARG A 335 15.93 -14.52 -15.52
N ILE A 336 15.25 -14.02 -14.48
CA ILE A 336 13.81 -13.69 -14.52
C ILE A 336 13.51 -12.57 -15.51
N ARG A 337 14.37 -11.54 -15.61
CA ARG A 337 14.21 -10.45 -16.59
C ARG A 337 14.43 -10.92 -18.03
N GLY A 338 15.32 -11.89 -18.24
CA GLY A 338 15.68 -12.44 -19.54
C GLY A 338 14.75 -13.53 -20.07
N LEU A 339 13.68 -13.89 -19.36
CA LEU A 339 12.74 -14.92 -19.81
C LEU A 339 11.92 -14.45 -21.02
N ASP A 340 11.82 -15.32 -22.02
CA ASP A 340 10.91 -15.21 -23.17
C ASP A 340 9.57 -15.94 -22.95
N HIS A 341 9.39 -16.56 -21.79
CA HIS A 341 8.22 -17.37 -21.42
C HIS A 341 7.78 -17.13 -19.97
N ILE A 342 6.58 -17.62 -19.63
CA ILE A 342 5.97 -17.47 -18.30
C ILE A 342 6.42 -18.61 -17.38
N LEU A 343 6.95 -18.28 -16.19
CA LEU A 343 7.06 -19.25 -15.10
C LEU A 343 5.69 -19.44 -14.46
N TRP A 344 5.18 -20.67 -14.52
CA TRP A 344 3.97 -21.06 -13.82
C TRP A 344 4.29 -21.44 -12.37
N GLY A 345 3.51 -20.91 -11.44
CA GLY A 345 3.58 -21.27 -10.04
C GLY A 345 2.35 -22.00 -9.57
N PHE A 346 2.50 -22.81 -8.53
CA PHE A 346 1.38 -23.47 -7.87
C PHE A 346 1.32 -23.09 -6.39
N PHE A 347 0.13 -22.67 -5.96
CA PHE A 347 -0.20 -22.46 -4.56
C PHE A 347 -0.88 -23.71 -4.01
N THR A 348 -0.31 -24.29 -2.97
CA THR A 348 -0.96 -25.29 -2.12
C THR A 348 -0.89 -24.81 -0.67
N PRO A 349 -1.94 -25.01 0.14
CA PRO A 349 -1.82 -24.91 1.59
C PRO A 349 -0.67 -25.79 2.07
N ASN A 350 0.18 -25.24 2.94
CA ASN A 350 1.31 -25.95 3.57
C ASN A 350 2.23 -26.69 2.56
N PRO A 351 2.81 -26.01 1.55
CA PRO A 351 3.47 -26.65 0.39
C PRO A 351 4.71 -27.49 0.73
N PHE A 352 5.23 -27.36 1.95
CA PHE A 352 6.41 -28.09 2.42
C PHE A 352 6.08 -29.32 3.27
N THR A 353 4.82 -29.53 3.69
CA THR A 353 4.44 -30.76 4.41
C THR A 353 4.26 -31.92 3.43
N PRO A 354 4.27 -33.19 3.90
CA PRO A 354 4.06 -34.34 3.03
C PRO A 354 2.76 -34.25 2.22
N GLU A 355 1.68 -33.72 2.81
CA GLU A 355 0.39 -33.53 2.15
C GLU A 355 0.45 -32.46 1.06
N GLY A 356 1.14 -31.34 1.31
CA GLY A 356 1.35 -30.27 0.34
C GLY A 356 2.21 -30.71 -0.84
N LYS A 357 3.32 -31.42 -0.56
CA LYS A 357 4.19 -32.01 -1.59
C LYS A 357 3.43 -33.05 -2.42
N ALA A 358 2.69 -33.97 -1.78
CA ALA A 358 1.87 -34.95 -2.49
C ALA A 358 0.77 -34.28 -3.34
N LYS A 359 0.15 -33.20 -2.86
CA LYS A 359 -0.87 -32.47 -3.63
C LYS A 359 -0.28 -31.76 -4.85
N ARG A 360 0.92 -31.19 -4.73
CA ARG A 360 1.65 -30.64 -5.88
C ARG A 360 1.96 -31.75 -6.87
N GLN A 361 2.54 -32.87 -6.43
CA GLN A 361 2.86 -34.01 -7.29
C GLN A 361 1.63 -34.56 -8.05
N GLU A 362 0.48 -34.73 -7.38
CA GLU A 362 -0.79 -35.15 -8.01
C GLU A 362 -1.20 -34.26 -9.20
N VAL A 363 -0.92 -32.96 -9.13
CA VAL A 363 -1.23 -32.00 -10.18
C VAL A 363 -0.13 -31.97 -11.24
N GLU A 364 1.14 -32.01 -10.85
CA GLU A 364 2.29 -32.10 -11.77
C GLU A 364 2.18 -33.34 -12.68
N GLU A 365 1.85 -34.51 -12.12
CA GLU A 365 1.63 -35.78 -12.86
C GLU A 365 0.44 -35.73 -13.81
N ARG A 366 -0.66 -35.05 -13.45
CA ARG A 366 -1.86 -34.93 -14.31
C ARG A 366 -1.67 -33.97 -15.46
N LEU A 367 -0.80 -32.98 -15.30
CA LEU A 367 -0.53 -31.97 -16.32
C LEU A 367 0.67 -32.34 -17.21
N ASP A 368 1.46 -33.36 -16.85
CA ASP A 368 2.77 -33.66 -17.43
C ASP A 368 3.67 -32.40 -17.39
N PHE A 369 3.62 -31.69 -16.24
CA PHE A 369 4.24 -30.38 -16.07
C PHE A 369 4.65 -30.16 -14.61
N GLU A 370 5.95 -29.99 -14.38
CA GLU A 370 6.47 -29.56 -13.09
C GLU A 370 6.38 -28.04 -12.92
N PHE A 371 5.85 -27.57 -11.79
CA PHE A 371 5.82 -26.15 -11.47
C PHE A 371 7.19 -25.68 -10.99
N PRO A 372 7.85 -24.72 -11.67
CA PRO A 372 9.12 -24.15 -11.20
C PRO A 372 8.95 -23.23 -9.99
N VAL A 373 7.74 -22.73 -9.70
CA VAL A 373 7.48 -21.79 -8.60
C VAL A 373 6.50 -22.36 -7.58
N ILE A 374 6.87 -22.32 -6.30
CA ILE A 374 6.02 -22.63 -5.16
C ILE A 374 5.57 -21.32 -4.50
N MET A 375 4.29 -21.18 -4.19
CA MET A 375 3.75 -20.01 -3.49
C MET A 375 3.36 -20.36 -2.05
N TRP A 376 3.69 -19.50 -1.08
CA TRP A 376 3.21 -19.65 0.30
C TRP A 376 2.98 -18.33 1.04
N TYR A 377 2.41 -18.43 2.24
CA TYR A 377 2.02 -17.34 3.13
C TYR A 377 2.52 -17.61 4.55
N ARG A 378 3.14 -16.60 5.16
CA ARG A 378 3.51 -16.52 6.57
C ARG A 378 2.98 -15.19 7.11
N TYR A 379 2.78 -15.12 8.42
CA TYR A 379 2.16 -13.98 9.08
C TYR A 379 3.13 -13.37 10.12
N LEU A 380 2.84 -12.17 10.63
CA LEU A 380 3.58 -11.61 11.76
C LEU A 380 3.64 -12.60 12.94
N GLY A 381 4.78 -12.70 13.62
CA GLY A 381 5.04 -13.69 14.67
C GLY A 381 5.33 -15.12 14.18
N HIS A 382 5.16 -15.43 12.88
CA HIS A 382 5.63 -16.70 12.33
C HIS A 382 7.14 -16.68 12.09
N GLU A 383 7.82 -17.78 12.41
CA GLU A 383 9.19 -18.03 11.96
C GLU A 383 9.28 -18.15 10.43
N PHE A 384 10.47 -17.80 9.91
CA PHE A 384 10.85 -18.09 8.53
C PHE A 384 10.97 -19.61 8.33
N PRO A 385 10.36 -20.20 7.29
CA PRO A 385 10.25 -21.65 7.15
C PRO A 385 11.51 -22.29 6.54
N LEU A 386 12.61 -22.21 7.28
CA LEU A 386 13.96 -22.50 6.82
C LEU A 386 14.14 -23.87 6.15
N ASP A 387 13.70 -24.95 6.80
CA ASP A 387 13.88 -26.31 6.28
C ASP A 387 13.08 -26.53 4.98
N GLY A 388 11.83 -26.07 4.93
CA GLY A 388 11.00 -26.16 3.73
C GLY A 388 11.53 -25.32 2.56
N MET A 389 12.18 -24.19 2.85
CA MET A 389 12.88 -23.38 1.84
C MET A 389 14.15 -24.09 1.33
N ARG A 390 14.93 -24.72 2.22
CA ARG A 390 16.10 -25.54 1.86
C ARG A 390 15.71 -26.74 1.00
N ASP A 391 14.64 -27.44 1.36
CA ASP A 391 14.03 -28.51 0.57
C ASP A 391 13.63 -28.02 -0.84
N ALA A 392 12.85 -26.94 -0.92
CA ALA A 392 12.40 -26.39 -2.20
C ALA A 392 13.57 -25.99 -3.10
N TYR A 393 14.62 -25.38 -2.53
CA TYR A 393 15.84 -25.03 -3.24
C TYR A 393 16.60 -26.27 -3.74
N ALA A 394 16.72 -27.32 -2.91
CA ALA A 394 17.34 -28.59 -3.32
C ALA A 394 16.53 -29.33 -4.41
N GLU A 395 15.20 -29.15 -4.43
CA GLU A 395 14.31 -29.60 -5.51
C GLU A 395 14.36 -28.69 -6.76
N GLY A 396 15.18 -27.63 -6.76
CA GLY A 396 15.29 -26.68 -7.88
C GLY A 396 14.09 -25.73 -8.04
N LYS A 397 13.20 -25.65 -7.05
CA LYS A 397 11.98 -24.86 -7.06
C LYS A 397 12.24 -23.45 -6.49
N LEU A 398 11.76 -22.42 -7.17
CA LEU A 398 11.79 -21.04 -6.67
C LEU A 398 10.58 -20.78 -5.76
N VAL A 399 10.79 -20.21 -4.58
CA VAL A 399 9.68 -19.87 -3.68
C VAL A 399 9.29 -18.39 -3.81
N GLU A 400 8.00 -18.12 -3.99
CA GLU A 400 7.38 -16.84 -3.67
C GLU A 400 6.75 -16.91 -2.28
N LEU A 401 7.45 -16.31 -1.32
CA LEU A 401 7.08 -16.27 0.08
C LEU A 401 6.37 -14.96 0.39
N THR A 402 5.08 -15.06 0.70
CA THR A 402 4.28 -13.92 1.16
C THR A 402 4.46 -13.76 2.67
N TYR A 403 4.71 -12.54 3.13
CA TYR A 403 4.66 -12.18 4.55
C TYR A 403 3.55 -11.15 4.76
N GLN A 404 2.67 -11.42 5.72
CA GLN A 404 1.50 -10.59 5.99
C GLN A 404 1.46 -10.11 7.44
N ILE A 405 1.41 -8.79 7.63
CA ILE A 405 1.07 -8.15 8.90
C ILE A 405 -0.46 -8.14 9.02
N GLY A 406 -1.03 -9.35 9.03
CA GLY A 406 -2.46 -9.62 9.01
C GLY A 406 -3.06 -9.72 10.41
N GLY A 407 -4.33 -9.36 10.54
CA GLY A 407 -5.12 -9.44 11.77
C GLY A 407 -6.61 -9.41 11.45
N ASP A 408 -7.45 -9.44 12.49
CA ASP A 408 -8.90 -9.30 12.35
C ASP A 408 -9.27 -7.92 11.78
N LEU A 409 -10.28 -7.86 10.90
CA LEU A 409 -10.72 -6.64 10.23
C LEU A 409 -11.45 -5.68 11.17
N TYR A 410 -12.07 -6.17 12.24
CA TYR A 410 -12.72 -5.33 13.26
C TYR A 410 -11.96 -5.30 14.60
N GLY A 411 -10.85 -6.03 14.70
CA GLY A 411 -10.00 -6.11 15.89
C GLY A 411 -8.83 -5.12 15.90
N ARG A 412 -7.86 -5.38 16.78
CA ARG A 412 -6.59 -4.63 16.82
C ARG A 412 -5.84 -4.84 15.52
N ASN A 413 -5.54 -3.75 14.82
CA ASN A 413 -4.80 -3.79 13.57
C ASN A 413 -3.28 -3.80 13.87
N PRO A 414 -2.56 -4.92 13.64
CA PRO A 414 -1.14 -5.03 13.99
C PRO A 414 -0.24 -4.09 13.18
N ASN A 415 -0.76 -3.49 12.11
CA ASN A 415 -0.06 -2.47 11.34
C ASN A 415 0.18 -1.20 12.15
N PHE A 416 -0.71 -0.82 13.07
CA PHE A 416 -0.47 0.30 13.98
C PHE A 416 0.59 -0.03 15.03
N ASP A 417 0.66 -1.28 15.48
CA ASP A 417 1.71 -1.71 16.42
C ASP A 417 3.09 -1.73 15.74
N VAL A 418 3.20 -2.21 14.50
CA VAL A 418 4.44 -2.12 13.70
C VAL A 418 4.82 -0.67 13.38
N LEU A 419 3.84 0.18 13.04
CA LEU A 419 4.04 1.62 12.82
C LEU A 419 4.56 2.34 14.07
N ASP A 420 4.11 1.90 15.25
CA ASP A 420 4.55 2.39 16.56
C ASP A 420 5.89 1.81 17.03
N GLY A 421 6.52 0.93 16.26
CA GLY A 421 7.80 0.31 16.63
C GLY A 421 7.68 -0.88 17.59
N LYS A 422 6.48 -1.41 17.81
CA LYS A 422 6.28 -2.74 18.42
C LYS A 422 6.44 -3.83 17.35
N MET A 423 6.54 -5.09 17.78
CA MET A 423 6.63 -6.28 16.90
C MET A 423 7.85 -6.28 15.94
N LEU A 424 8.80 -5.35 16.09
CA LEU A 424 9.98 -5.28 15.22
C LEU A 424 10.91 -6.49 15.43
N ASP A 425 10.93 -7.07 16.64
CA ASP A 425 11.74 -8.27 16.93
C ASP A 425 11.22 -9.52 16.21
N ASP A 426 9.90 -9.66 16.02
CA ASP A 426 9.32 -10.73 15.19
C ASP A 426 9.74 -10.58 13.71
N ILE A 427 9.80 -9.34 13.23
CA ILE A 427 10.27 -9.03 11.88
C ILE A 427 11.78 -9.28 11.76
N ARG A 428 12.58 -8.97 12.79
CA ARG A 428 14.01 -9.31 12.86
C ARG A 428 14.24 -10.82 12.89
N MET A 429 13.46 -11.57 13.68
CA MET A 429 13.49 -13.03 13.71
C MET A 429 13.24 -13.63 12.32
N PHE A 430 12.20 -13.14 11.63
CA PHE A 430 11.90 -13.58 10.25
C PHE A 430 13.03 -13.21 9.28
N ALA A 431 13.59 -12.00 9.38
CA ALA A 431 14.70 -11.55 8.54
C ALA A 431 16.00 -12.35 8.79
N ARG A 432 16.31 -12.73 10.04
CA ARG A 432 17.46 -13.59 10.38
C ARG A 432 17.31 -14.97 9.75
N GLY A 433 16.13 -15.58 9.81
CA GLY A 433 15.87 -16.85 9.13
C GLY A 433 15.96 -16.73 7.60
N ALA A 434 15.53 -15.60 7.03
CA ALA A 434 15.73 -15.31 5.61
C ALA A 434 17.21 -15.18 5.25
N LYS A 435 18.04 -14.58 6.12
CA LYS A 435 19.50 -14.54 5.94
C LYS A 435 20.15 -15.92 6.07
N GLU A 436 19.74 -16.73 7.05
CA GLU A 436 20.28 -18.09 7.26
C GLU A 436 19.93 -19.05 6.11
N PHE A 437 18.83 -18.79 5.39
CA PHE A 437 18.50 -19.53 4.17
C PHE A 437 19.55 -19.32 3.06
N GLY A 438 20.15 -18.13 2.97
CA GLY A 438 21.28 -17.80 2.08
C GLY A 438 20.98 -17.77 0.57
N HIS A 439 19.97 -18.51 0.12
CA HIS A 439 19.60 -18.71 -1.28
C HIS A 439 18.48 -17.76 -1.74
N PRO A 440 18.36 -17.50 -3.05
CA PRO A 440 17.49 -16.47 -3.58
C PRO A 440 16.01 -16.87 -3.54
N PHE A 441 15.15 -15.95 -3.12
CA PHE A 441 13.70 -16.14 -3.13
C PHE A 441 12.95 -14.85 -3.49
N LEU A 442 11.69 -15.01 -3.89
CA LEU A 442 10.78 -13.91 -4.16
C LEU A 442 10.02 -13.56 -2.86
N PHE A 443 10.18 -12.33 -2.38
CA PHE A 443 9.53 -11.86 -1.14
C PHE A 443 8.37 -10.91 -1.46
N ARG A 444 7.17 -11.24 -1.00
CA ARG A 444 5.96 -10.42 -1.22
C ARG A 444 5.38 -9.97 0.13
N LEU A 445 5.59 -8.71 0.49
CA LEU A 445 4.99 -8.12 1.68
C LEU A 445 3.56 -7.63 1.37
N ASN A 446 2.60 -7.95 2.25
CA ASN A 446 1.28 -7.31 2.33
C ASN A 446 0.60 -7.06 0.95
N ASN A 447 0.29 -8.12 0.19
CA ASN A 447 -0.36 -8.03 -1.13
C ASN A 447 -1.79 -7.48 -1.07
N GLU A 448 -2.26 -6.80 -2.11
CA GLU A 448 -3.66 -6.34 -2.25
C GLU A 448 -4.06 -5.27 -1.21
N MET A 449 -3.10 -4.45 -0.77
CA MET A 449 -3.25 -3.34 0.18
C MET A 449 -4.26 -2.24 -0.23
N ASN A 450 -4.72 -2.24 -1.49
CA ASN A 450 -5.76 -1.36 -2.03
C ASN A 450 -7.16 -2.03 -2.06
N SER A 451 -7.38 -3.04 -1.21
CA SER A 451 -8.66 -3.76 -1.05
C SER A 451 -9.29 -3.52 0.34
N THR A 452 -10.44 -4.14 0.61
CA THR A 452 -11.10 -4.12 1.94
C THR A 452 -10.96 -5.43 2.73
N TRP A 453 -10.40 -6.48 2.14
CA TRP A 453 -10.33 -7.83 2.75
C TRP A 453 -9.02 -8.11 3.51
N VAL A 454 -8.14 -7.11 3.65
CA VAL A 454 -6.85 -7.24 4.35
C VAL A 454 -6.65 -6.10 5.37
N SER A 455 -6.22 -6.44 6.58
CA SER A 455 -6.07 -5.46 7.69
C SER A 455 -4.97 -4.42 7.45
N TYR A 456 -3.94 -4.76 6.69
CA TYR A 456 -2.88 -3.87 6.23
C TYR A 456 -3.28 -3.01 5.03
N SER A 457 -4.55 -3.03 4.62
CA SER A 457 -5.04 -2.13 3.58
C SER A 457 -5.02 -0.68 4.04
N GLY A 458 -5.00 0.26 3.09
CA GLY A 458 -5.20 1.67 3.46
C GLY A 458 -6.59 1.95 4.02
N HIS A 459 -7.63 1.19 3.64
CA HIS A 459 -8.99 1.40 4.15
C HIS A 459 -9.09 1.15 5.66
N LEU A 460 -8.48 0.06 6.15
CA LEU A 460 -8.35 -0.18 7.59
C LEU A 460 -7.25 0.71 8.22
N SER A 461 -6.18 1.02 7.48
CA SER A 461 -5.12 1.95 7.91
C SER A 461 -5.50 3.42 7.71
N LEU A 462 -6.61 3.85 8.31
CA LEU A 462 -7.06 5.25 8.38
C LEU A 462 -7.23 5.95 7.01
N CYS A 463 -7.63 5.21 5.97
CA CYS A 463 -7.69 5.71 4.59
C CYS A 463 -6.37 6.36 4.10
N ASP A 464 -5.23 5.92 4.66
CA ASP A 464 -3.91 6.49 4.38
C ASP A 464 -2.90 5.44 3.86
N PRO A 465 -2.70 5.39 2.53
CA PRO A 465 -1.61 4.64 1.90
C PRO A 465 -0.20 4.93 2.46
N GLY A 466 0.01 6.08 3.11
CA GLY A 466 1.28 6.43 3.74
C GLY A 466 1.68 5.50 4.88
N ILE A 467 0.72 4.96 5.64
CA ILE A 467 0.98 3.98 6.70
C ILE A 467 1.56 2.69 6.11
N PHE A 468 0.97 2.19 5.03
CA PHE A 468 1.48 1.03 4.29
C PHE A 468 2.91 1.27 3.79
N ILE A 469 3.19 2.45 3.22
CA ILE A 469 4.52 2.82 2.72
C ILE A 469 5.56 2.82 3.85
N GLU A 470 5.22 3.35 5.03
CA GLU A 470 6.16 3.37 6.16
C GLU A 470 6.41 1.98 6.75
N ILE A 471 5.37 1.16 6.85
CA ILE A 471 5.51 -0.26 7.26
C ILE A 471 6.39 -1.02 6.28
N TRP A 472 6.18 -0.85 4.97
CA TRP A 472 7.03 -1.45 3.94
C TRP A 472 8.49 -1.04 4.11
N ARG A 473 8.75 0.25 4.29
CA ARG A 473 10.11 0.79 4.51
C ARG A 473 10.73 0.28 5.80
N THR A 474 9.94 0.09 6.85
CA THR A 474 10.40 -0.47 8.13
C THR A 474 10.79 -1.93 8.01
N VAL A 475 9.98 -2.80 7.37
CA VAL A 475 10.37 -4.19 7.10
C VAL A 475 11.60 -4.25 6.18
N TYR A 476 11.65 -3.40 5.15
CA TYR A 476 12.80 -3.33 4.23
C TYR A 476 14.09 -2.93 4.94
N ARG A 477 14.03 -1.90 5.80
CA ARG A 477 15.14 -1.45 6.64
C ARG A 477 15.62 -2.57 7.55
N ILE A 478 14.72 -3.28 8.23
CA ILE A 478 15.08 -4.42 9.09
C ILE A 478 15.77 -5.53 8.29
N PHE A 479 15.29 -5.87 7.10
CA PHE A 479 15.97 -6.83 6.22
C PHE A 479 17.39 -6.38 5.86
N GLN A 480 17.62 -5.09 5.60
CA GLN A 480 18.96 -4.56 5.34
C GLN A 480 19.85 -4.57 6.60
N GLU A 481 19.31 -4.25 7.78
CA GLU A 481 20.03 -4.27 9.06
C GLU A 481 20.46 -5.69 9.47
N GLU A 482 19.60 -6.70 9.25
CA GLU A 482 19.92 -8.11 9.48
C GLU A 482 20.72 -8.74 8.29
N GLY A 483 21.13 -7.92 7.32
CA GLY A 483 22.04 -8.30 6.23
C GLY A 483 21.44 -9.16 5.11
N VAL A 484 20.12 -9.20 4.98
CA VAL A 484 19.39 -9.99 3.97
C VAL A 484 19.67 -9.46 2.56
N ASP A 485 20.47 -10.22 1.81
CA ASP A 485 20.93 -9.94 0.43
C ASP A 485 20.38 -10.95 -0.60
N ASN A 486 19.45 -11.81 -0.17
CA ASN A 486 18.88 -12.91 -0.96
C ASN A 486 17.36 -12.78 -1.25
N ALA A 487 16.73 -11.68 -0.84
CA ALA A 487 15.31 -11.41 -1.09
C ALA A 487 15.10 -10.47 -2.29
N ILE A 488 14.27 -10.87 -3.26
CA ILE A 488 13.79 -10.01 -4.36
C ILE A 488 12.38 -9.52 -4.02
N TRP A 489 12.21 -8.22 -3.80
CA TRP A 489 10.95 -7.65 -3.30
C TRP A 489 9.90 -7.45 -4.41
N ILE A 490 8.70 -8.00 -4.20
CA ILE A 490 7.54 -7.95 -5.09
C ILE A 490 6.43 -7.08 -4.49
N TRP A 491 6.16 -5.95 -5.14
CA TRP A 491 4.99 -5.11 -4.87
C TRP A 491 3.79 -5.59 -5.70
N ASN A 492 2.67 -5.88 -5.01
CA ASN A 492 1.50 -6.56 -5.59
C ASN A 492 0.18 -5.92 -5.12
N PRO A 493 -0.24 -4.79 -5.70
CA PRO A 493 -1.60 -4.27 -5.50
C PRO A 493 -2.68 -5.10 -6.23
N ASN A 494 -3.91 -5.13 -5.70
CA ASN A 494 -5.08 -5.75 -6.34
C ASN A 494 -5.51 -4.99 -7.60
N ASP A 495 -5.87 -5.73 -8.66
CA ASP A 495 -6.14 -5.19 -10.00
C ASP A 495 -7.05 -3.96 -10.00
N VAL A 496 -8.15 -4.02 -9.25
CA VAL A 496 -9.07 -2.94 -8.95
C VAL A 496 -8.89 -2.46 -7.51
N SER A 497 -8.91 -1.15 -7.30
CA SER A 497 -8.98 -0.58 -5.95
C SER A 497 -10.39 -0.70 -5.39
N TYR A 498 -10.52 -1.27 -4.19
CA TYR A 498 -11.77 -1.42 -3.47
C TYR A 498 -11.59 -0.87 -2.03
N PRO A 499 -12.30 0.19 -1.62
CA PRO A 499 -13.25 0.98 -2.40
C PRO A 499 -12.59 1.69 -3.61
N PRO A 500 -13.33 1.92 -4.72
CA PRO A 500 -12.84 2.60 -5.93
C PRO A 500 -12.69 4.13 -5.76
N CYS A 501 -12.01 4.54 -4.69
CA CYS A 501 -11.65 5.93 -4.42
C CYS A 501 -10.24 6.24 -4.95
N LYS A 502 -10.00 7.46 -5.44
CA LYS A 502 -8.70 7.89 -5.95
C LYS A 502 -7.59 7.89 -4.90
N TRP A 503 -7.90 8.13 -3.63
CA TRP A 503 -6.93 7.98 -2.54
C TRP A 503 -6.45 6.53 -2.37
N ASN A 504 -7.29 5.55 -2.74
CA ASN A 504 -7.02 4.11 -2.67
C ASN A 504 -6.39 3.59 -3.98
N SER A 505 -6.00 4.46 -4.92
CA SER A 505 -5.34 4.04 -6.15
C SER A 505 -4.04 3.31 -5.83
N HIS A 506 -3.77 2.20 -6.52
CA HIS A 506 -2.57 1.38 -6.29
C HIS A 506 -1.27 2.22 -6.26
N VAL A 507 -1.11 3.21 -7.14
CA VAL A 507 0.09 4.07 -7.17
C VAL A 507 0.34 4.84 -5.87
N ALA A 508 -0.70 5.08 -5.06
CA ALA A 508 -0.59 5.73 -3.75
C ALA A 508 0.15 4.88 -2.71
N TYR A 509 0.29 3.57 -2.95
CA TYR A 509 0.96 2.60 -2.08
C TYR A 509 2.38 2.24 -2.53
N TYR A 510 2.89 2.88 -3.59
CA TYR A 510 4.22 2.55 -4.10
C TYR A 510 5.30 3.03 -3.10
N PRO A 511 6.10 2.13 -2.51
CA PRO A 511 6.98 2.47 -1.38
C PRO A 511 8.22 3.26 -1.80
N GLY A 512 8.55 3.23 -3.09
CA GLY A 512 9.70 3.87 -3.70
C GLY A 512 10.64 2.88 -4.39
N ARG A 513 11.46 3.41 -5.30
CA ARG A 513 12.35 2.64 -6.18
C ARG A 513 13.42 1.84 -5.44
N GLY A 514 13.89 2.36 -4.31
CA GLY A 514 14.97 1.76 -3.52
C GLY A 514 14.56 0.55 -2.67
N CYS A 515 13.26 0.24 -2.59
CA CYS A 515 12.72 -0.83 -1.75
C CYS A 515 11.69 -1.73 -2.46
N CYS A 516 11.59 -1.64 -3.80
CA CYS A 516 10.74 -2.50 -4.62
C CYS A 516 11.50 -2.84 -5.91
N GLN A 517 11.74 -4.12 -6.20
CA GLN A 517 12.51 -4.56 -7.38
C GLN A 517 11.67 -5.27 -8.46
N LYS A 518 10.43 -5.68 -8.14
CA LYS A 518 9.44 -6.17 -9.10
C LYS A 518 8.06 -5.58 -8.81
N ASP A 519 7.57 -4.78 -9.76
CA ASP A 519 6.19 -4.30 -9.80
C ASP A 519 5.38 -5.23 -10.71
N ARG A 520 4.25 -5.76 -10.21
CA ARG A 520 3.37 -6.62 -11.02
C ARG A 520 2.49 -5.84 -12.02
N ARG A 521 2.40 -4.50 -11.94
CA ARG A 521 1.56 -3.64 -12.81
C ARG A 521 2.14 -2.25 -13.10
N SER A 522 3.44 -2.16 -13.41
CA SER A 522 4.05 -0.90 -13.85
C SER A 522 3.30 -0.30 -15.05
N PRO A 523 2.80 0.95 -14.98
CA PRO A 523 2.09 1.62 -16.08
C PRO A 523 2.90 1.80 -17.37
N THR A 524 4.22 1.52 -17.35
CA THR A 524 5.12 1.66 -18.49
C THR A 524 5.01 0.52 -19.52
N HIS A 525 4.21 -0.51 -19.28
CA HIS A 525 3.88 -1.52 -20.28
C HIS A 525 2.39 -1.55 -20.62
N GLU A 526 2.00 -0.76 -21.62
CA GLU A 526 0.94 -1.15 -22.56
C GLU A 526 1.36 -2.41 -23.33
N LEU A 527 1.42 -3.55 -22.65
CA LEU A 527 1.45 -4.85 -23.30
C LEU A 527 0.06 -5.10 -23.89
N ARG A 528 -0.12 -4.66 -25.14
CA ARG A 528 -1.25 -5.00 -25.98
C ARG A 528 -1.44 -6.51 -25.96
N SER A 529 -2.55 -6.98 -25.38
CA SER A 529 -3.00 -8.34 -25.59
C SER A 529 -3.24 -8.60 -27.08
N ARG A 530 -2.76 -9.75 -27.55
CA ARG A 530 -3.03 -10.33 -28.86
C ARG A 530 -3.29 -11.82 -28.66
#